data_AF-A0A7D5R721-F1
#
_entry.id   AF-A0A7D5R721-F1
#
_cell.length_a   1.000
_cell.length_b   1.000
_cell.length_c   1.000
_cell.angle_alpha   90.00
_cell.angle_beta   90.00
_cell.angle_gamma   90.00
#
_symmetry.space_group_name_H-M   'P 1'
#
loop_
_entity.id
_entity.type
_entity.pdbx_description
1 polymer ?
#
loop_
_entity_poly.entity_id
_entity_poly.type
_entity_poly.pdbx_seq_one_letter_code
_entity_poly.pdbx_strand_id
1 'polypeptide(L)'
;MFVGVIVVAIIMLVVLLIVVASQQMQINEINRQDILEVELTKCSFIIANSNPFSMDSQNQAEIEWENCFTAAIEEHGNDEQKLQWENSQVEKQQNQENKNEMAILMIQDCRQKYIGQIQEMNDCLDDVEFFRYMP
;
A
#
# COMPACT_ATOMS: atom_id res chain seq x y z
N MET A 1 57.76 -22.10 -18.28
CA MET A 1 57.37 -21.33 -17.08
C MET A 1 56.34 -20.23 -17.36
N PHE A 2 56.42 -19.50 -18.47
CA PHE A 2 55.48 -18.40 -18.78
C PHE A 2 54.00 -18.82 -18.93
N VAL A 3 53.73 -20.00 -19.51
CA VAL A 3 52.35 -20.47 -19.74
C VAL A 3 51.59 -20.70 -18.43
N GLY A 4 52.26 -21.24 -17.40
CA GLY A 4 51.63 -21.47 -16.08
C GLY A 4 51.26 -20.18 -15.37
N VAL A 5 52.07 -19.13 -15.50
CA VAL A 5 51.81 -17.81 -14.90
C VAL A 5 50.64 -17.12 -15.59
N ILE A 6 50.54 -17.23 -16.91
CA ILE A 6 49.42 -16.67 -17.68
C ILE A 6 48.09 -17.34 -17.30
N VAL A 7 48.07 -18.66 -17.14
CA VAL A 7 46.86 -19.40 -16.75
C VAL A 7 46.37 -19.00 -15.35
N VAL A 8 47.27 -18.89 -14.38
CA VAL A 8 46.91 -18.45 -13.02
C VAL A 8 46.39 -17.01 -13.00
N ALA A 9 46.98 -16.12 -13.80
CA ALA A 9 46.53 -14.74 -13.92
C ALA A 9 45.11 -14.65 -14.51
N ILE A 10 44.80 -15.45 -15.53
CA ILE A 10 43.45 -15.49 -16.13
C ILE A 10 42.42 -16.01 -15.12
N ILE A 11 42.74 -17.07 -14.38
CA ILE A 11 41.83 -17.64 -13.37
C ILE A 11 41.51 -16.61 -12.28
N MET A 12 42.52 -15.90 -11.77
CA MET A 12 42.32 -14.83 -10.77
C MET A 12 41.42 -13.70 -11.30
N LEU A 13 41.56 -13.34 -12.58
CA LEU A 13 40.77 -12.28 -13.21
C LEU A 13 39.29 -12.69 -13.34
N VAL A 14 39.04 -13.96 -13.70
CA VAL A 14 37.68 -14.52 -13.77
C VAL A 14 37.02 -14.54 -12.39
N VAL A 15 37.74 -14.95 -11.35
CA VAL A 15 37.22 -14.97 -9.97
C VAL A 15 36.88 -13.55 -9.48
N LEU A 16 37.74 -12.56 -9.77
CA LEU A 16 37.48 -11.15 -9.44
C LEU A 16 36.21 -10.62 -10.13
N LEU A 17 36.02 -10.92 -11.42
CA LEU A 17 34.83 -10.49 -12.17
C LEU A 17 33.54 -11.08 -11.58
N ILE A 18 33.54 -12.35 -11.19
CA ILE A 18 32.38 -13.01 -10.58
C ILE A 18 32.02 -12.37 -9.23
N VAL A 19 33.02 -12.06 -8.39
CA VAL A 19 32.81 -11.43 -7.07
C VAL A 19 32.30 -9.99 -7.20
N VAL A 20 32.81 -9.21 -8.16
CA VAL A 20 32.34 -7.83 -8.38
C VAL A 20 30.91 -7.81 -8.91
N ALA A 21 30.57 -8.72 -9.84
CA ALA A 21 29.20 -8.82 -10.37
C ALA A 21 28.17 -9.22 -9.30
N SER A 22 28.53 -10.15 -8.40
CA SER A 22 27.63 -10.56 -7.31
C SER A 22 27.45 -9.46 -6.26
N GLN A 23 28.49 -8.68 -5.97
CA GLN A 23 28.39 -7.52 -5.07
C GLN A 23 27.55 -6.38 -5.67
N GLN A 24 27.70 -6.09 -6.97
CA GLN A 24 26.88 -5.06 -7.63
C GLN A 24 25.38 -5.39 -7.59
N MET A 25 25.01 -6.66 -7.76
CA MET A 25 23.62 -7.09 -7.70
C MET A 25 23.01 -6.90 -6.29
N GLN A 26 23.75 -7.26 -5.24
CA GLN A 26 23.30 -7.05 -3.85
C GLN A 26 23.22 -5.57 -3.47
N ILE A 27 24.19 -4.75 -3.89
CA ILE A 27 24.17 -3.30 -3.65
C ILE A 27 22.99 -2.64 -4.37
N ASN A 28 22.67 -3.07 -5.59
CA ASN A 28 21.55 -2.52 -6.34
C ASN A 28 20.21 -2.84 -5.67
N GLU A 29 20.05 -4.03 -5.10
CA GLU A 29 18.82 -4.41 -4.39
C GLU A 29 18.67 -3.66 -3.06
N ILE A 30 19.75 -3.56 -2.27
CA ILE A 30 19.76 -2.78 -1.02
C ILE A 30 19.41 -1.31 -1.28
N ASN A 31 20.03 -0.71 -2.31
CA ASN A 31 19.78 0.69 -2.65
C ASN A 31 18.33 0.92 -3.11
N ARG A 32 17.71 -0.05 -3.82
CA ARG A 32 16.27 0.04 -4.18
C ARG A 32 15.37 -0.06 -2.95
N GLN A 33 15.70 -0.93 -2.00
CA GLN A 33 14.93 -1.05 -0.74
C GLN A 33 15.04 0.21 0.11
N ASP A 34 16.24 0.78 0.26
CA ASP A 34 16.45 2.02 1.02
C ASP A 34 15.68 3.19 0.39
N ILE A 35 15.68 3.30 -0.94
CA ILE A 35 14.92 4.34 -1.66
C ILE A 35 13.41 4.15 -1.45
N LEU A 36 12.92 2.91 -1.58
CA LEU A 36 11.51 2.62 -1.36
C LEU A 36 11.08 2.99 0.07
N GLU A 37 11.84 2.59 1.09
CA GLU A 37 11.51 2.91 2.49
C GLU A 37 11.43 4.42 2.74
N VAL A 38 12.35 5.19 2.16
CA VAL A 38 12.34 6.66 2.23
C VAL A 38 11.09 7.25 1.56
N GLU A 39 10.72 6.77 0.37
CA GLU A 39 9.52 7.24 -0.33
C GLU A 39 8.23 6.87 0.43
N LEU A 40 8.12 5.64 0.94
CA LEU A 40 6.95 5.24 1.75
C LEU A 40 6.85 6.05 3.05
N THR A 41 7.99 6.39 3.66
CA THR A 41 8.03 7.26 4.84
C THR A 41 7.51 8.66 4.49
N LYS A 42 7.88 9.22 3.33
CA LYS A 42 7.33 10.51 2.87
C LYS A 42 5.81 10.42 2.70
N CYS A 43 5.30 9.34 2.11
CA CYS A 43 3.86 9.15 1.96
C CYS A 43 3.14 9.17 3.31
N SER A 44 3.69 8.51 4.34
CA SER A 44 3.06 8.46 5.68
C SER A 44 2.86 9.84 6.34
N PHE A 45 3.66 10.84 5.99
CA PHE A 45 3.47 12.20 6.48
C PHE A 45 2.21 12.89 5.94
N ILE A 46 1.64 12.42 4.82
CA ILE A 46 0.40 12.97 4.25
C ILE A 46 -0.74 12.82 5.26
N ILE A 47 -0.91 11.61 5.80
CA ILE A 47 -1.93 11.33 6.84
C ILE A 47 -1.61 12.08 8.13
N ALA A 48 -0.36 12.07 8.57
CA ALA A 48 0.06 12.72 9.81
C ALA A 48 -0.16 14.25 9.82
N ASN A 49 -0.11 14.88 8.64
CA ASN A 49 -0.32 16.31 8.48
C ASN A 49 -1.78 16.70 8.17
N SER A 50 -2.66 15.72 7.98
CA SER A 50 -4.08 15.97 7.76
C SER A 50 -4.76 16.51 9.02
N ASN A 51 -5.83 17.29 8.87
CA ASN A 51 -6.59 17.77 10.01
C ASN A 51 -7.44 16.63 10.59
N PRO A 52 -7.15 16.12 11.81
CA PRO A 52 -7.87 15.00 12.39
C PRO A 52 -9.31 15.33 12.79
N PHE A 53 -9.70 16.61 12.74
CA PHE A 53 -11.06 17.06 13.05
C PHE A 53 -11.88 17.38 11.79
N SER A 54 -11.33 17.17 10.59
CA SER A 54 -12.03 17.37 9.33
C SER A 54 -12.06 16.06 8.54
N MET A 55 -13.26 15.52 8.35
CA MET A 55 -13.48 14.29 7.60
C MET A 55 -13.05 14.46 6.13
N ASP A 56 -13.37 15.60 5.53
CA ASP A 56 -12.93 15.93 4.16
C ASP A 56 -11.39 15.99 4.05
N SER A 57 -10.72 16.57 5.05
CA SER A 57 -9.24 16.60 5.08
C SER A 57 -8.64 15.21 5.23
N GLN A 58 -9.25 14.33 6.01
CA GLN A 58 -8.77 12.95 6.19
C GLN A 58 -9.00 12.12 4.93
N ASN A 59 -10.18 12.22 4.32
CA ASN A 59 -10.50 11.54 3.06
C ASN A 59 -9.55 11.97 1.94
N GLN A 60 -9.29 13.27 1.83
CA GLN A 60 -8.34 13.79 0.84
C GLN A 60 -6.92 13.29 1.11
N ALA A 61 -6.49 13.27 2.37
CA ALA A 61 -5.17 12.77 2.75
C ALA A 61 -5.02 11.27 2.52
N GLU A 62 -6.09 10.49 2.69
CA GLU A 62 -6.11 9.05 2.36
C GLU A 62 -5.90 8.82 0.86
N ILE A 63 -6.61 9.56 0.02
CA ILE A 63 -6.44 9.48 -1.45
C ILE A 63 -5.02 9.89 -1.86
N GLU A 64 -4.50 10.98 -1.31
CA GLU A 64 -3.13 11.44 -1.59
C GLU A 64 -2.08 10.44 -1.10
N TRP A 65 -2.30 9.83 0.07
CA TRP A 65 -1.46 8.78 0.60
C TRP A 65 -1.45 7.55 -0.30
N GLU A 66 -2.61 7.04 -0.74
CA GLU A 66 -2.70 5.87 -1.63
C GLU A 66 -2.00 6.11 -2.96
N ASN A 67 -2.17 7.29 -3.55
CA ASN A 67 -1.49 7.66 -4.80
C ASN A 67 0.03 7.71 -4.62
N CYS A 68 0.50 8.29 -3.52
CA CYS A 68 1.92 8.35 -3.19
C CYS A 68 2.49 6.94 -2.99
N PHE A 69 1.80 6.10 -2.22
CA PHE A 69 2.22 4.74 -1.90
C PHE A 69 2.28 3.86 -3.16
N THR A 70 1.28 3.98 -4.02
CA THR A 70 1.23 3.28 -5.33
C THR A 70 2.40 3.69 -6.20
N ALA A 71 2.65 5.00 -6.36
CA ALA A 71 3.76 5.50 -7.17
C ALA A 71 5.13 5.00 -6.66
N ALA A 72 5.35 5.05 -5.34
CA ALA A 72 6.59 4.58 -4.73
C ALA A 72 6.82 3.07 -4.96
N ILE A 73 5.78 2.26 -4.80
CA ILE A 73 5.84 0.80 -5.03
C ILE A 73 6.03 0.46 -6.50
N GLU A 74 5.36 1.16 -7.41
CA GLU A 74 5.52 0.94 -8.85
C GLU A 74 6.94 1.27 -9.33
N GLU A 75 7.53 2.36 -8.83
CA GLU A 75 8.84 2.84 -9.26
C GLU A 75 9.99 2.05 -8.61
N HIS A 76 9.92 1.83 -7.30
CA HIS A 76 11.05 1.29 -6.53
C HIS A 76 10.82 -0.12 -5.99
N GLY A 77 9.58 -0.57 -5.90
CA GLY A 77 9.21 -1.89 -5.39
C GLY A 77 9.72 -3.05 -6.25
N ASN A 78 9.97 -4.17 -5.60
CA ASN A 78 10.18 -5.45 -6.27
C ASN A 78 8.84 -6.14 -6.59
N ASP A 79 8.89 -7.23 -7.35
CA ASP A 79 7.68 -7.93 -7.83
C ASP A 79 6.80 -8.44 -6.68
N GLU A 80 7.42 -8.86 -5.56
CA GLU A 80 6.69 -9.32 -4.38
C GLU A 80 5.93 -8.16 -3.71
N GLN A 81 6.59 -7.01 -3.54
CA GLN A 81 6.01 -5.82 -2.93
C GLN A 81 4.86 -5.25 -3.78
N LYS A 82 5.03 -5.25 -5.11
CA LYS A 82 3.98 -4.85 -6.06
C LYS A 82 2.77 -5.76 -5.94
N LEU A 83 2.98 -7.07 -5.94
CA LEU A 83 1.91 -8.05 -5.77
C LEU A 83 1.21 -7.92 -4.41
N GLN A 84 1.96 -7.68 -3.34
CA GLN A 84 1.38 -7.44 -2.00
C GLN A 84 0.50 -6.18 -1.99
N TRP A 85 0.96 -5.10 -2.63
CA TRP A 85 0.17 -3.87 -2.75
C TRP A 85 -1.11 -4.10 -3.56
N GLU A 86 -1.01 -4.70 -4.74
CA GLU A 86 -2.17 -5.01 -5.58
C GLU A 86 -3.20 -5.86 -4.82
N ASN A 87 -2.76 -6.91 -4.12
CA ASN A 87 -3.65 -7.73 -3.30
C ASN A 87 -4.32 -6.93 -2.19
N SER A 88 -3.59 -6.04 -1.52
CA SER A 88 -4.17 -5.18 -0.48
C SER A 88 -5.26 -4.23 -1.03
N GLN A 89 -5.08 -3.74 -2.26
CA GLN A 89 -6.06 -2.88 -2.93
C GLN A 89 -7.31 -3.67 -3.32
N VAL A 90 -7.15 -4.90 -3.81
CA VAL A 90 -8.27 -5.80 -4.09
C VAL A 90 -9.03 -6.15 -2.80
N GLU A 91 -8.33 -6.47 -1.72
CA GLU A 91 -8.95 -6.75 -0.42
C GLU A 91 -9.72 -5.53 0.12
N LYS A 92 -9.15 -4.32 0.01
CA LYS A 92 -9.83 -3.08 0.40
C LYS A 92 -11.12 -2.87 -0.39
N GLN A 93 -11.09 -3.09 -1.70
CA GLN A 93 -12.28 -2.99 -2.56
C GLN A 93 -13.35 -4.01 -2.18
N GLN A 94 -12.98 -5.28 -1.99
CA GLN A 94 -13.91 -6.33 -1.57
C GLN A 94 -14.53 -6.03 -0.21
N ASN A 95 -13.74 -5.56 0.75
CA ASN A 95 -14.25 -5.16 2.06
C ASN A 95 -15.23 -3.98 1.95
N GLN A 96 -14.98 -3.01 1.07
CA GLN A 96 -15.91 -1.91 0.83
C GLN A 96 -17.21 -2.37 0.17
N GLU A 97 -17.14 -3.31 -0.78
CA GLU A 97 -18.32 -3.94 -1.38
C GLU A 97 -19.15 -4.68 -0.33
N ASN A 98 -18.52 -5.49 0.52
CA ASN A 98 -19.19 -6.19 1.63
C ASN A 98 -19.85 -5.22 2.61
N LYS A 99 -19.16 -4.12 2.99
CA LYS A 99 -19.73 -3.05 3.83
C LYS A 99 -20.95 -2.40 3.15
N ASN A 100 -20.88 -2.14 1.83
CA ASN A 100 -21.99 -1.59 1.06
C ASN A 100 -23.21 -2.53 1.03
N GLU A 101 -23.00 -3.82 0.80
CA GLU A 101 -24.08 -4.82 0.80
C GLU A 101 -24.75 -4.91 2.18
N MET A 102 -23.93 -4.95 3.25
CA MET A 102 -24.44 -4.98 4.62
C MET A 102 -25.21 -3.69 4.96
N ALA A 103 -24.71 -2.53 4.54
CA ALA A 103 -25.40 -1.25 4.75
C ALA A 103 -26.79 -1.23 4.07
N ILE A 104 -26.93 -1.84 2.89
CA ILE A 104 -28.24 -1.97 2.22
C ILE A 104 -29.21 -2.79 3.06
N LEU A 105 -28.76 -3.91 3.65
CA LEU A 105 -29.58 -4.74 4.54
C LEU A 105 -29.97 -3.98 5.81
N MET A 106 -29.04 -3.23 6.40
CA MET A 106 -29.32 -2.41 7.59
C MET A 106 -30.31 -1.29 7.29
N ILE A 107 -30.21 -0.61 6.13
CA ILE A 107 -31.20 0.40 5.70
C ILE A 107 -32.59 -0.23 5.60
N GLN A 108 -32.70 -1.46 5.08
CA GLN A 108 -33.98 -2.17 5.03
C GLN A 108 -34.52 -2.48 6.43
N ASP A 109 -33.66 -2.93 7.35
CA ASP A 109 -34.04 -3.20 8.73
C ASP A 109 -34.51 -1.92 9.46
N CYS A 110 -33.77 -0.81 9.35
CA CYS A 110 -34.16 0.49 9.88
C CYS A 110 -35.57 0.89 9.42
N ARG A 111 -35.85 0.73 8.11
CA ARG A 111 -37.16 1.05 7.53
C ARG A 111 -38.27 0.17 8.06
N GLN A 112 -38.02 -1.11 8.32
CA GLN A 112 -39.03 -2.03 8.86
C GLN A 112 -39.29 -1.80 10.35
N LYS A 113 -38.25 -1.46 11.09
CA LYS A 113 -38.31 -1.31 12.56
C LYS A 113 -38.97 -0.01 13.00
N TYR A 114 -38.73 1.10 12.29
CA TYR A 114 -39.17 2.45 12.68
C TYR A 114 -40.24 3.03 11.75
N ILE A 115 -41.14 2.19 11.22
CA ILE A 115 -42.24 2.64 10.35
C ILE A 115 -43.11 3.67 11.10
N GLY A 116 -43.13 4.91 10.59
CA GLY A 116 -43.92 6.01 11.15
C GLY A 116 -43.22 6.79 12.28
N GLN A 117 -42.02 6.38 12.69
CA GLN A 117 -41.19 7.07 13.69
C GLN A 117 -39.99 7.75 13.00
N ILE A 118 -40.24 8.93 12.44
CA ILE A 118 -39.29 9.63 11.55
C ILE A 118 -37.93 9.89 12.23
N GLN A 119 -37.93 10.28 13.50
CA GLN A 119 -36.69 10.64 14.21
C GLN A 119 -35.81 9.42 14.44
N GLU A 120 -36.37 8.33 14.96
CA GLU A 120 -35.65 7.07 15.22
C GLU A 120 -35.19 6.39 13.92
N MET A 121 -35.95 6.57 12.83
CA MET A 121 -35.54 6.12 11.50
C MET A 121 -34.31 6.90 11.00
N ASN A 122 -34.27 8.22 11.18
CA ASN A 122 -33.13 9.03 10.77
C ASN A 122 -31.88 8.69 11.57
N ASP A 123 -32.00 8.55 12.90
CA ASP A 123 -30.88 8.14 13.75
C ASP A 123 -30.31 6.78 13.31
N CYS A 124 -31.18 5.82 12.95
CA CYS A 124 -30.76 4.52 12.41
C CYS A 124 -30.05 4.63 11.06
N LEU A 125 -30.46 5.54 10.18
CA LEU A 125 -29.81 5.76 8.88
C LEU A 125 -28.44 6.42 9.04
N ASP A 126 -28.31 7.37 9.97
CA ASP A 126 -27.03 8.03 10.28
C ASP A 126 -26.01 7.01 10.81
N ASP A 127 -26.44 6.06 11.66
CA ASP A 127 -25.58 4.96 12.14
C ASP A 127 -25.11 4.04 11.01
N VAL A 128 -25.98 3.77 10.02
CA VAL A 128 -25.61 2.95 8.85
C VAL A 128 -24.66 3.68 7.93
N GLU A 129 -24.84 4.99 7.77
CA GLU A 129 -23.91 5.84 7.03
C GLU A 129 -22.53 5.86 7.70
N PHE A 130 -22.49 5.98 9.02
CA PHE A 130 -21.25 5.87 9.78
C PHE A 130 -20.57 4.51 9.59
N PHE A 131 -21.31 3.39 9.68
CA PHE A 131 -20.78 2.05 9.42
C PHE A 131 -20.16 1.90 8.03
N ARG A 132 -20.77 2.53 7.01
CA ARG A 132 -20.35 2.42 5.61
C ARG A 132 -19.02 3.12 5.31
N TYR A 133 -18.74 4.22 6.01
CA TYR A 133 -17.60 5.09 5.76
C TYR A 133 -16.52 5.04 6.84
N MET A 134 -16.71 4.23 7.88
CA MET A 134 -15.67 4.02 8.88
C MET A 134 -14.49 3.26 8.23
N PRO A 135 -13.24 3.76 8.35
CA PRO A 135 -12.06 3.07 7.87
C PRO A 135 -11.90 1.69 8.52
#